data_AF-A0A1Z4BMW5-F1
#
_entry.id   AF-A0A1Z4BMW5-F1
#
_cell.length_a   1.000
_cell.length_b   1.000
_cell.length_c   1.000
_cell.angle_alpha   90.00
_cell.angle_beta   90.00
_cell.angle_gamma   90.00
#
_symmetry.space_group_name_H-M   'P 1'
#
loop_
_entity.id
_entity.type
_entity.pdbx_description
1 polymer ?
#
loop_
_entity_poly.entity_id
_entity_poly.type
_entity_poly.pdbx_seq_one_letter_code
_entity_poly.pdbx_strand_id
1 'polypeptide(L)'
;MIQEDKKGNAILAIHWLVVEARVMTANMATNEEIYDFLDEIHRLLGFTIAKEDLTDMFENYLKDICDERGFQRIWDYYTGKRIIRYANEIE
;
A
#
# COMPACT_ATOMS: atom_id res chain seq x y z
N MET A 1 0.86 14.94 5.16
CA MET A 1 1.19 15.00 3.74
C MET A 1 2.46 14.23 3.56
N ILE A 2 2.56 13.54 2.44
CA ILE A 2 3.81 12.89 2.05
C ILE A 2 4.54 13.85 1.11
N GLN A 3 5.87 13.78 1.12
CA GLN A 3 6.72 14.52 0.18
C GLN A 3 6.29 14.28 -1.28
N GLU A 4 6.30 15.34 -2.08
CA GLU A 4 5.65 15.35 -3.40
C GLU A 4 6.31 14.35 -4.37
N ASP A 5 7.62 14.13 -4.27
CA ASP A 5 8.37 13.15 -5.06
C ASP A 5 8.01 11.69 -4.71
N LYS A 6 7.54 11.43 -3.48
CA LYS A 6 7.11 10.10 -3.02
C LYS A 6 5.60 9.86 -3.16
N LYS A 7 4.82 10.91 -3.38
CA LYS A 7 3.35 10.87 -3.38
C LYS A 7 2.76 9.91 -4.42
N GLY A 8 3.33 9.87 -5.63
CA GLY A 8 2.92 8.93 -6.67
C GLY A 8 3.07 7.47 -6.22
N ASN A 9 4.23 7.14 -5.66
CA ASN A 9 4.51 5.80 -5.14
C ASN A 9 3.62 5.45 -3.93
N ALA A 10 3.34 6.42 -3.06
CA ALA A 10 2.45 6.24 -1.92
C ALA A 10 1.01 5.89 -2.35
N ILE A 11 0.47 6.63 -3.32
CA ILE A 11 -0.86 6.36 -3.88
C ILE A 11 -0.91 4.97 -4.52
N LEU A 12 0.14 4.61 -5.27
CA LEU A 12 0.22 3.30 -5.91
C LEU A 12 0.32 2.16 -4.88
N ALA A 13 1.08 2.34 -3.81
CA ALA A 13 1.18 1.36 -2.73
C ALA A 13 -0.18 1.14 -2.04
N ILE A 14 -0.90 2.23 -1.73
CA ILE A 14 -2.26 2.16 -1.18
C ILE A 14 -3.20 1.43 -2.15
N HIS A 15 -3.13 1.73 -3.45
CA HIS A 15 -3.93 1.04 -4.46
C HIS A 15 -3.68 -0.48 -4.45
N TRP A 16 -2.42 -0.91 -4.37
CA TRP A 16 -2.09 -2.33 -4.30
C TRP A 16 -2.60 -2.99 -3.01
N LEU A 17 -2.55 -2.30 -1.87
CA LEU A 17 -3.14 -2.82 -0.62
C LEU A 17 -4.65 -3.04 -0.75
N VAL A 18 -5.36 -2.12 -1.42
CA VAL A 18 -6.80 -2.30 -1.72
C VAL A 18 -7.02 -3.53 -2.62
N VAL A 19 -6.13 -3.81 -3.57
CA VAL A 19 -6.19 -5.03 -4.39
C VAL A 19 -5.99 -6.27 -3.51
N GLU A 20 -5.03 -6.27 -2.58
CA GLU A 20 -4.84 -7.39 -1.64
C GLU A 20 -6.10 -7.62 -0.78
N ALA A 21 -6.75 -6.55 -0.31
CA ALA A 21 -7.98 -6.66 0.49
C ALA A 21 -9.10 -7.37 -0.28
N ARG A 22 -9.22 -7.08 -1.59
CA ARG A 22 -10.15 -7.78 -2.48
C ARG A 22 -9.79 -9.26 -2.66
N VAL A 23 -8.50 -9.57 -2.77
CA VAL A 23 -8.02 -10.96 -2.85
C VAL A 23 -8.31 -11.71 -1.55
N MET A 24 -8.13 -11.09 -0.38
CA MET A 24 -8.51 -11.67 0.91
C MET A 24 -9.99 -12.01 0.97
N THR A 25 -10.86 -11.13 0.47
CA THR A 25 -12.30 -11.42 0.36
C THR A 25 -12.57 -12.64 -0.53
N ALA A 26 -11.90 -12.73 -1.69
CA ALA A 26 -12.05 -13.86 -2.60
C ALA A 26 -11.54 -15.19 -2.00
N ASN A 27 -10.52 -15.12 -1.15
CA ASN A 27 -9.93 -16.26 -0.44
C ASN A 27 -10.67 -16.63 0.85
N MET A 28 -11.86 -16.06 1.10
CA MET A 28 -12.68 -16.33 2.28
C MET A 28 -11.97 -16.05 3.61
N ALA A 29 -11.09 -15.03 3.66
CA ALA A 29 -10.60 -14.48 4.92
C ALA A 29 -11.77 -14.03 5.80
N THR A 30 -11.56 -14.00 7.12
CA THR A 30 -12.62 -13.58 8.04
C THR A 30 -12.95 -12.10 7.83
N ASN A 31 -14.19 -11.72 8.12
CA ASN A 31 -14.60 -10.31 8.06
C ASN A 31 -13.73 -9.44 8.99
N GLU A 32 -13.36 -9.96 10.17
CA GLU A 32 -12.48 -9.28 11.13
C GLU A 32 -11.12 -8.96 10.48
N GLU A 33 -10.44 -9.95 9.91
CA GLU A 33 -9.14 -9.75 9.23
C GLU A 33 -9.23 -8.76 8.06
N ILE A 34 -10.35 -8.76 7.32
CA ILE A 34 -10.58 -7.84 6.20
C ILE A 34 -10.80 -6.41 6.72
N TYR A 35 -11.62 -6.23 7.75
CA TYR A 35 -11.91 -4.89 8.30
C TYR A 35 -10.68 -4.29 8.98
N ASP A 36 -9.92 -5.08 9.74
CA ASP A 36 -8.66 -4.64 10.34
C ASP A 36 -7.69 -4.15 9.26
N PHE A 37 -7.61 -4.87 8.13
CA PHE A 37 -6.76 -4.45 7.02
C PHE A 37 -7.26 -3.18 6.32
N LEU A 38 -8.57 -3.04 6.14
CA LEU A 38 -9.15 -1.83 5.57
C LEU A 38 -8.91 -0.61 6.46
N ASP A 39 -8.93 -0.77 7.78
CA ASP A 39 -8.61 0.29 8.73
C ASP A 39 -7.12 0.70 8.66
N GLU A 40 -6.22 -0.26 8.47
CA GLU A 40 -4.80 0.01 8.19
C GLU A 40 -4.62 0.83 6.89
N ILE A 41 -5.33 0.45 5.82
CA ILE A 41 -5.34 1.19 4.55
C ILE A 41 -5.90 2.60 4.74
N HIS A 42 -6.98 2.76 5.50
CA HIS A 42 -7.56 4.06 5.80
C HIS A 42 -6.59 4.95 6.58
N ARG A 43 -5.84 4.39 7.54
CA ARG A 43 -4.81 5.15 8.25
C ARG A 43 -3.72 5.68 7.30
N LEU A 44 -3.25 4.86 6.36
CA LEU A 44 -2.30 5.30 5.33
C LEU A 44 -2.84 6.46 4.49
N LEU A 45 -4.12 6.42 4.09
CA LEU A 45 -4.77 7.53 3.39
C LEU A 45 -4.74 8.82 4.22
N GLY A 46 -4.96 8.72 5.53
CA GLY A 46 -4.86 9.86 6.45
C GLY A 46 -3.51 10.59 6.37
N PHE A 47 -2.40 9.85 6.26
CA PHE A 47 -1.07 10.45 6.14
C PHE A 47 -0.88 11.21 4.82
N THR A 48 -1.50 10.74 3.73
CA THR A 48 -1.40 11.38 2.41
C THR A 48 -2.07 12.76 2.36
N ILE A 49 -3.16 12.96 3.12
CA ILE A 49 -3.97 14.19 3.12
C ILE A 49 -3.68 15.14 4.29
N ALA A 50 -2.92 14.71 5.30
CA ALA A 50 -2.57 15.55 6.45
C ALA A 50 -1.80 16.81 6.02
N LYS A 51 -1.80 17.87 6.84
CA LYS A 51 -1.10 19.13 6.51
C LYS A 51 0.40 19.11 6.78
N GLU A 52 0.84 18.36 7.78
CA GLU A 52 2.24 18.24 8.20
C GLU A 52 2.98 17.19 7.36
N ASP A 53 4.31 17.25 7.24
CA ASP A 53 5.07 16.16 6.61
C ASP A 53 5.04 14.92 7.51
N LEU A 54 4.40 13.86 7.02
CA LEU A 54 4.25 12.57 7.70
C LEU A 54 4.89 11.44 6.89
N THR A 55 5.85 11.77 6.03
CA THR A 55 6.51 10.79 5.14
C THR A 55 7.09 9.62 5.93
N ASP A 56 7.88 9.89 6.96
CA ASP A 56 8.52 8.82 7.75
C ASP A 56 7.48 7.94 8.47
N MET A 57 6.40 8.55 8.99
CA MET A 57 5.31 7.79 9.61
C MET A 57 4.58 6.92 8.61
N PHE A 58 4.32 7.43 7.40
CA PHE A 58 3.74 6.64 6.32
C PHE A 58 4.66 5.49 5.92
N GLU A 59 5.95 5.74 5.73
CA GLU A 59 6.91 4.74 5.29
C GLU A 59 7.07 3.61 6.31
N ASN A 60 7.21 3.95 7.59
CA ASN A 60 7.29 2.96 8.65
C ASN A 60 5.99 2.13 8.73
N TYR A 61 4.82 2.79 8.71
CA TYR A 61 3.54 2.08 8.80
C TYR A 61 3.27 1.20 7.58
N LEU A 62 3.59 1.67 6.37
CA LEU A 62 3.48 0.86 5.15
C LEU A 62 4.42 -0.35 5.21
N LYS A 63 5.65 -0.15 5.70
CA LYS A 63 6.62 -1.23 5.85
C LYS A 63 6.14 -2.28 6.85
N ASP A 64 5.61 -1.86 8.00
CA ASP A 64 5.08 -2.77 9.01
C ASP A 64 3.95 -3.64 8.43
N ILE A 65 2.96 -3.04 7.75
CA ILE A 65 1.89 -3.77 7.04
C ILE A 65 2.48 -4.78 6.05
N CYS A 66 3.48 -4.37 5.26
CA CYS A 66 4.08 -5.23 4.25
C CYS A 66 4.85 -6.40 4.87
N ASP A 67 5.56 -6.17 5.97
CA ASP A 67 6.34 -7.18 6.68
C ASP A 67 5.40 -8.18 7.38
N GLU A 68 4.35 -7.70 8.07
CA GLU A 68 3.39 -8.53 8.81
C GLU A 68 2.53 -9.41 7.89
N ARG A 69 2.07 -8.86 6.75
CA ARG A 69 1.17 -9.55 5.82
C ARG A 69 1.89 -10.21 4.65
N GLY A 70 3.21 -10.11 4.56
CA GLY A 70 4.01 -10.69 3.47
C GLY A 70 3.87 -9.97 2.13
N PHE A 71 3.48 -8.69 2.13
CA PHE A 71 3.31 -7.87 0.92
C PHE A 71 4.59 -7.15 0.48
N GLN A 72 5.75 -7.82 0.61
CA GLN A 72 7.05 -7.27 0.25
C GLN A 72 7.08 -6.64 -1.16
N ARG A 73 6.30 -7.19 -2.10
CA ARG A 73 6.15 -6.63 -3.46
C ARG A 73 5.70 -5.17 -3.46
N ILE A 74 4.81 -4.78 -2.55
CA ILE A 74 4.25 -3.43 -2.47
C ILE A 74 5.31 -2.47 -1.92
N TRP A 75 6.06 -2.89 -0.90
CA TRP A 75 7.19 -2.12 -0.36
C TRP A 75 8.30 -1.91 -1.40
N ASP A 76 8.63 -2.94 -2.17
CA ASP A 76 9.65 -2.83 -3.23
C ASP A 76 9.21 -1.88 -4.35
N TYR A 77 7.91 -1.82 -4.67
CA TYR A 77 7.37 -0.83 -5.60
C TYR A 77 7.46 0.58 -5.02
N TYR A 78 7.05 0.75 -3.76
CA TYR A 78 7.09 2.03 -3.09
C TYR A 78 8.50 2.63 -3.07
N THR A 79 9.50 1.82 -2.73
CA THR A 79 10.92 2.22 -2.66
C THR A 79 11.61 2.30 -4.02
N GLY A 80 10.92 2.00 -5.13
CA GLY A 80 11.50 2.00 -6.47
C GLY A 80 12.48 0.87 -6.74
N LYS A 81 12.54 -0.16 -5.88
CA LYS A 81 13.38 -1.36 -6.08
C LYS A 81 12.85 -2.26 -7.18
N ARG A 82 11.57 -2.17 -7.51
CA ARG A 82 10.92 -2.95 -8.58
C ARG A 82 10.24 -2.02 -9.59
N ILE A 83 10.65 -2.09 -10.85
CA ILE A 83 9.99 -1.37 -11.96
C ILE A 83 8.96 -2.33 -12.56
N ILE A 84 7.67 -1.95 -12.60
CA ILE A 84 6.70 -2.65 -13.45
C ILE A 84 7.10 -2.37 -14.90
N ARG A 85 7.73 -3.33 -15.58
CA ARG A 85 7.57 -3.42 -17.02
C ARG A 85 6.11 -3.80 -17.23
N TYR A 86 5.27 -2.86 -17.63
CA TYR A 86 4.00 -3.23 -18.23
C TYR A 86 4.36 -4.13 -19.40
N ALA A 87 4.06 -5.42 -19.27
CA ALA A 87 4.14 -6.34 -20.39
C ALA A 87 3.10 -5.85 -21.41
N ASN A 88 3.57 -5.12 -22.41
CA ASN A 88 2.90 -5.04 -23.69
C ASN A 88 2.96 -6.45 -24.28
N GLU A 89 2.07 -7.33 -23.85
CA GLU A 89 1.74 -8.55 -24.58
C GLU A 89 0.26 -8.42 -24.98
N ILE A 90 0.06 -7.57 -25.99
CA ILE A 90 -1.00 -7.78 -26.98
C ILE A 90 -0.28 -8.51 -28.12
N GLU A 91 -0.43 -9.83 -28.17
CA GLU A 91 -0.38 -10.62 -29.41
C GLU A 91 -1.73 -11.31 -29.60
#